data_AF-A0A523TAK3-F1
#
_entry.id   AF-A0A523TAK3-F1
#
_cell.length_a   1.000
_cell.length_b   1.000
_cell.length_c   1.000
_cell.angle_alpha   90.00
_cell.angle_beta   90.00
_cell.angle_gamma   90.00
#
_symmetry.space_group_name_H-M   'P 1'
#
loop_
_entity.id
_entity.type
_entity.pdbx_description
1 polymer ?
#
loop_
_entity_poly.entity_id
_entity_poly.type
_entity_poly.pdbx_seq_one_letter_code
_entity_poly.pdbx_strand_id
1 'polypeptide(L)' 'MELLILSPVDLAQIKKLEESLSQVPDLRLVLVSGSVDEGMRIAVSAGKPMSLVDILRKMPLVAQADKKDKEIQLSLKAE' A
#
# COMPACT_ATOMS: atom_id res chain seq x y z
N MET A 1 -7.44 8.03 1.58
CA MET A 1 -7.41 7.18 0.37
C MET A 1 -7.03 5.78 0.82
N GLU A 2 -7.51 4.75 0.14
CA GLU A 2 -7.29 3.37 0.58
C GLU A 2 -6.42 2.61 -0.41
N LEU A 3 -5.50 1.82 0.14
CA LEU A 3 -4.67 0.88 -0.56
C LEU A 3 -5.20 -0.52 -0.25
N LEU A 4 -5.60 -1.26 -1.28
CA LEU A 4 -6.07 -2.63 -1.16
C LEU A 4 -4.95 -3.58 -1.60
N ILE A 5 -4.35 -4.29 -0.65
CA ILE A 5 -3.39 -5.34 -0.94
C ILE A 5 -4.15 -6.63 -1.17
N LEU A 6 -4.01 -7.20 -2.38
CA LEU A 6 -4.66 -8.44 -2.76
C LEU A 6 -4.03 -9.62 -2.01
N SER A 7 -4.88 -10.53 -1.53
CA SER A 7 -4.44 -11.78 -0.92
C SER A 7 -3.89 -12.76 -1.97
N PRO A 8 -3.08 -13.74 -1.54
CA PRO A 8 -2.49 -13.89 -0.20
C PRO A 8 -1.35 -12.89 0.03
N VAL A 9 -1.23 -12.37 1.26
CA VAL A 9 -0.15 -11.44 1.63
C VAL A 9 0.50 -11.81 2.96
N ASP A 10 1.83 -11.85 3.00
CA ASP A 10 2.58 -12.11 4.23
C ASP A 10 2.62 -10.87 5.14
N LEU A 11 2.45 -11.07 6.45
CA LEU A 11 2.61 -10.03 7.46
C LEU A 11 4.00 -9.37 7.40
N ALA A 12 5.04 -10.11 7.03
CA ALA A 12 6.36 -9.52 6.84
C ALA A 12 6.39 -8.52 5.67
N GLN A 13 5.70 -8.84 4.56
CA GLN A 13 5.57 -7.94 3.43
C GLN A 13 4.75 -6.70 3.78
N ILE A 14 3.69 -6.85 4.58
CA ILE A 14 2.91 -5.72 5.10
C ILE A 14 3.77 -4.80 5.95
N LYS A 15 4.57 -5.34 6.88
CA LYS A 15 5.49 -4.53 7.68
C LYS A 15 6.49 -3.76 6.82
N LYS A 16 7.11 -4.40 5.84
CA LYS A 16 8.04 -3.75 4.89
C LYS A 16 7.33 -2.65 4.07
N LEU A 17 6.06 -2.85 3.73
CA LEU A 17 5.24 -1.85 3.04
C LEU A 17 4.96 -0.65 3.95
N GLU A 18 4.54 -0.89 5.20
CA GLU A 18 4.33 0.19 6.19
C GLU A 18 5.60 1.00 6.42
N GLU A 19 6.73 0.32 6.61
CA GLU A 19 8.04 0.96 6.73
C GLU A 19 8.35 1.82 5.50
N SER A 20 8.17 1.28 4.30
CA SER A 20 8.41 2.01 3.05
C SER A 20 7.48 3.22 2.88
N LEU A 21 6.20 3.09 3.24
CA LEU A 21 5.23 4.18 3.21
C LEU A 21 5.56 5.27 4.23
N SER A 22 6.08 4.91 5.40
CA SER A 22 6.50 5.88 6.43
C SER A 22 7.66 6.77 5.99
N GLN A 23 8.47 6.32 5.02
CA GLN A 23 9.59 7.08 4.46
C GLN A 23 9.12 8.10 3.41
N VAL A 24 7.87 8.05 2.96
CA VAL A 24 7.34 8.98 1.97
C VAL A 24 6.97 10.30 2.66
N PRO A 25 7.61 11.43 2.32
CA PRO A 25 7.29 12.72 2.91
C PRO A 25 5.83 13.10 2.68
N ASP A 26 5.23 13.77 3.68
CA ASP A 26 3.83 14.20 3.66
C ASP A 26 2.79 13.07 3.55
N LEU A 27 3.20 11.79 3.61
CA LEU A 27 2.31 10.64 3.67
C LEU A 27 2.19 10.11 5.11
N ARG A 28 0.98 9.78 5.55
CA ARG A 28 0.71 9.21 6.86
C ARG A 28 -0.16 7.97 6.74
N LEU A 29 0.26 6.90 7.42
CA LEU A 29 -0.55 5.71 7.66
C LEU A 29 -1.62 6.07 8.71
N VAL A 30 -2.88 5.77 8.40
CA VAL A 30 -4.03 6.09 9.27
C VAL A 30 -4.60 4.81 9.89
N LEU A 31 -4.76 3.77 9.08
CA LEU A 31 -5.35 2.51 9.52
C LEU A 31 -4.78 1.36 8.70
N VAL A 32 -4.54 0.24 9.36
CA VAL A 32 -4.29 -1.06 8.74
C VAL A 32 -5.39 -2.01 9.24
N SER A 33 -6.11 -2.64 8.33
CA SER A 33 -7.20 -3.57 8.65
C SER A 33 -7.33 -4.65 7.60
N GLY A 34 -8.06 -5.73 7.89
CA GLY A 34 -8.20 -6.89 6.99
C GLY A 34 -7.48 -8.12 7.52
N SER A 35 -7.23 -9.08 6.64
CA SER A 35 -6.59 -10.35 6.98
C SER A 35 -5.66 -10.82 5.86
N VAL A 36 -4.73 -11.72 6.21
CA VAL A 36 -3.81 -12.33 5.25
C VAL A 36 -4.56 -13.08 4.14
N ASP A 37 -5.67 -13.72 4.49
CA ASP A 37 -6.44 -14.58 3.60
C ASP A 37 -7.44 -13.80 2.73
N GLU A 38 -8.07 -12.75 3.28
CA GLU A 38 -9.10 -11.97 2.58
C GLU A 38 -8.56 -10.68 1.93
N GLY A 39 -7.30 -10.35 2.21
CA GLY A 39 -6.64 -9.14 1.74
C GLY A 39 -6.55 -8.08 2.83
N MET A 40 -5.56 -7.21 2.68
CA MET A 40 -5.26 -6.14 3.64
C MET A 40 -5.65 -4.79 3.05
N ARG A 41 -6.20 -3.92 3.90
CA ARG A 41 -6.53 -2.53 3.57
C ARG A 41 -5.68 -1.59 4.41
N ILE A 42 -5.00 -0.68 3.73
CA ILE A 42 -4.22 0.38 4.36
C ILE A 42 -4.81 1.73 3.97
N ALA A 43 -5.36 2.46 4.94
CA ALA A 43 -5.79 3.83 4.76
C ALA A 43 -4.59 4.77 4.92
N VAL A 44 -4.37 5.62 3.92
CA VAL A 44 -3.33 6.66 3.94
C VAL A 44 -3.92 8.05 3.76
N SER A 45 -3.25 9.02 4.38
CA SER A 45 -3.52 10.45 4.23
C SER A 45 -2.28 11.16 3.70
N ALA A 46 -2.47 12.00 2.70
CA ALA A 46 -1.42 12.82 2.11
C ALA A 46 -1.67 14.30 2.45
N GLY A 47 -0.66 14.97 2.99
CA GLY A 47 -0.74 16.40 3.34
C GLY A 47 -0.71 17.34 2.13
N LYS A 48 -0.34 16.83 0.95
CA LYS A 48 -0.30 17.55 -0.32
C LYS A 48 -0.78 16.65 -1.46
N PRO A 49 -1.27 17.22 -2.59
CA PRO A 49 -1.57 16.44 -3.78
C PRO A 49 -0.33 15.69 -4.27
N MET A 50 -0.41 14.37 -4.38
CA MET A 50 0.70 13.52 -4.83
C MET A 50 0.18 12.32 -5.61
N SER A 51 0.96 11.85 -6.60
CA SER A 51 0.65 10.64 -7.34
C SER A 51 1.11 9.41 -6.56
N LEU A 52 0.26 8.90 -5.67
CA LEU A 52 0.56 7.73 -4.85
C LEU A 52 0.86 6.48 -5.69
N VAL A 53 0.18 6.32 -6.83
CA VAL A 53 0.45 5.20 -7.75
C VAL A 53 1.88 5.23 -8.27
N ASP A 54 2.39 6.40 -8.68
CA ASP A 54 3.76 6.52 -9.19
C ASP A 54 4.82 6.28 -8.11
N ILE A 55 4.51 6.67 -6.88
CA ILE A 55 5.39 6.43 -5.72
C ILE A 55 5.42 4.94 -5.39
N LEU A 56 4.24 4.30 -5.31
CA LEU A 56 4.11 2.87 -5.03
C LEU A 56 4.81 2.02 -6.10
N ARG A 57 4.69 2.35 -7.39
CA ARG A 57 5.36 1.63 -8.48
C ARG A 57 6.90 1.71 -8.42
N LYS A 58 7.45 2.72 -7.74
CA LYS A 58 8.90 2.85 -7.52
C LYS A 58 9.39 2.08 -6.31
N MET A 59 8.49 1.57 -5.46
CA MET A 59 8.87 0.80 -4.29
C MET A 59 9.33 -0.62 -4.69
N PRO A 60 10.49 -1.11 -4.21
CA PRO A 60 11.03 -2.40 -4.62
C PRO A 60 10.10 -3.59 -4.36
N LEU A 61 9.34 -3.55 -3.26
CA LEU A 61 8.44 -4.63 -2.84
C LEU A 61 7.10 -4.67 -3.60
N VAL A 62 6.77 -3.63 -4.37
CA VAL A 62 5.52 -3.55 -5.13
C VAL A 62 5.72 -4.22 -6.48
N ALA A 63 4.90 -5.22 -6.78
CA ALA A 63 4.84 -5.84 -8.10
C ALA A 63 3.97 -5.00 -9.05
N GLN A 64 2.81 -4.56 -8.55
CA GLN A 64 1.83 -3.79 -9.32
C GLN A 64 1.08 -2.83 -8.40
N ALA A 65 0.82 -1.63 -8.91
CA ALA A 65 -0.09 -0.67 -8.27
C ALA A 65 -0.99 -0.06 -9.35
N ASP A 66 -2.30 -0.22 -9.19
CA ASP A 66 -3.30 0.29 -10.12
C ASP A 66 -4.42 1.00 -9.37
N LYS A 67 -4.79 2.18 -9.86
CA LYS A 67 -5.94 2.91 -9.33
C LYS A 67 -7.22 2.28 -9.88
N LYS A 68 -8.10 1.83 -8.99
CA LYS A 68 -9.47 1.40 -9.32
C LYS A 68 -10.45 2.25 -8.54
N ASP A 69 -11.23 3.06 -9.27
CA ASP A 69 -12.21 3.99 -8.71
C ASP A 69 -11.59 4.91 -7.63
N LYS A 70 -11.90 4.65 -6.36
CA LYS A 70 -11.49 5.42 -5.18
C LYS A 70 -10.36 4.77 -4.39
N GLU A 71 -9.88 3.62 -4.84
CA GLU A 71 -8.86 2.80 -4.17
C GLU A 71 -7.65 2.57 -5.09
N ILE A 72 -6.54 2.17 -4.49
CA ILE A 72 -5.36 1.70 -5.21
C ILE A 72 -5.18 0.22 -4.88
N GLN A 73 -5.34 -0.64 -5.88
CA GLN A 73 -5.02 -2.05 -5.74
C GLN A 73 -3.50 -2.25 -5.84
N LEU A 74 -2.96 -2.95 -4.86
CA LEU A 74 -1.55 -3.29 -4.73
C LEU A 74 -1.38 -4.81 -4.79
N SER A 75 -0.39 -5.23 -5.56
CA SER A 75 0.17 -6.57 -5.50
C SER A 75 1.62 -6.45 -5.07
N LEU A 76 1.99 -7.23 -4.06
CA LEU A 76 3.37 -7.28 -3.55
C LEU A 76 4.12 -8.42 -4.24
N LYS A 77 5.43 -8.26 -4.41
CA LYS A 77 6.27 -9.34 -4.96
C LYS A 77 6.39 -10.44 -3.92
N ALA A 78 6.14 -11.69 -4.32
CA ALA A 78 6.48 -12.85 -3.51
C ALA A 78 7.97 -12.79 -3.15
N GLU A 79 8.28 -13.10 -1.89
CA GLU A 79 9.65 -13.20 -1.38
C GLU A 79 10.29 -14.53 -1.79
#